data_AF-A0A2V5THN8-F1
#
_entry.id   AF-A0A2V5THN8-F1
#
_cell.length_a   1.000
_cell.length_b   1.000
_cell.length_c   1.000
_cell.angle_alpha   90.00
_cell.angle_beta   90.00
_cell.angle_gamma   90.00
#
_symmetry.space_group_name_H-M   'P 1'
#
loop_
_entity.id
_entity.type
_entity.pdbx_description
1 polymer ?
#
loop_
_entity_poly.entity_id
_entity_poly.type
_entity_poly.pdbx_seq_one_letter_code
_entity_poly.pdbx_strand_id
1 'polypeptide(L)'
;MRSKTAKLISWTTGGFLLVLAAFRAPAEVTYFLLSTRLVGSALGSCVLPLTKPEDIAEARREMTLDQPPLIPLVRITAGADGINRDYLAPGKPSWTWHVTGFVGFVEGVPEILESTPALVERRQGGWFHDSSGAATVAFTGYKPVAELTREQIFFASAQLTANGMDLHWVDLGANYLYTVETSSSFSPANWMPAPGGSWPIAGTNWVDIATPLSGPRFYRVKAELKSP
;
A
#
# COMPACT_ATOMS: atom_id res chain seq x y z
N MET A 1 -26.90 58.31 -62.19
CA MET A 1 -26.04 57.99 -61.03
C MET A 1 -26.89 57.31 -59.95
N ARG A 2 -26.81 55.99 -59.81
CA ARG A 2 -27.60 55.19 -58.85
C ARG A 2 -26.71 54.85 -57.66
N SER A 3 -27.10 55.31 -56.47
CA SER A 3 -26.53 54.98 -55.17
C SER A 3 -26.82 53.51 -54.83
N LYS A 4 -25.81 52.76 -54.40
CA LYS A 4 -25.93 51.38 -53.91
C LYS A 4 -25.74 51.35 -52.39
N THR A 5 -26.80 50.92 -51.72
CA THR A 5 -26.94 50.72 -50.27
C THR A 5 -26.07 49.55 -49.79
N ALA A 6 -25.29 49.76 -48.73
CA ALA A 6 -24.49 48.72 -48.08
C ALA A 6 -25.36 47.87 -47.12
N LYS A 7 -25.22 46.54 -47.21
CA LYS A 7 -25.84 45.56 -46.30
C LYS A 7 -24.94 45.32 -45.10
N LEU A 8 -25.47 45.51 -43.89
CA LEU A 8 -24.84 45.07 -42.63
C LEU A 8 -24.83 43.54 -42.57
N ILE A 9 -23.66 42.98 -42.22
CA ILE A 9 -23.46 41.56 -41.92
C ILE A 9 -23.67 41.36 -40.41
N SER A 10 -24.67 40.55 -40.07
CA SER A 10 -24.97 40.11 -38.69
C SER A 10 -24.09 38.91 -38.33
N TRP A 11 -23.42 38.95 -37.18
CA TRP A 11 -22.60 37.87 -36.64
C TRP A 11 -23.42 37.08 -35.62
N THR A 12 -23.71 35.83 -35.92
CA THR A 12 -24.31 34.87 -34.97
C THR A 12 -23.23 34.30 -34.05
N THR A 13 -23.34 34.61 -32.76
CA THR A 13 -22.52 34.05 -31.67
C THR A 13 -22.83 32.56 -31.51
N GLY A 14 -22.00 31.68 -32.06
CA GLY A 14 -22.06 30.24 -31.82
C GLY A 14 -21.44 29.91 -30.46
N GLY A 15 -22.26 29.47 -29.50
CA GLY A 15 -21.80 28.97 -28.21
C GLY A 15 -21.13 27.60 -28.36
N PHE A 16 -19.89 27.48 -27.89
CA PHE A 16 -19.13 26.23 -27.86
C PHE A 16 -19.47 25.47 -26.56
N LEU A 17 -20.12 24.30 -26.68
CA LEU A 17 -20.39 23.42 -25.54
C LEU A 17 -19.13 22.58 -25.27
N LEU A 18 -18.38 22.93 -24.23
CA LEU A 18 -17.21 22.17 -23.79
C LEU A 18 -17.66 21.03 -22.85
N VAL A 19 -17.79 19.81 -23.37
CA VAL A 19 -18.03 18.62 -22.54
C VAL A 19 -16.69 18.16 -21.97
N LEU A 20 -16.36 18.61 -20.76
CA LEU A 20 -15.26 18.08 -19.96
C LEU A 20 -15.64 16.68 -19.45
N ALA A 21 -15.19 15.64 -20.15
CA ALA A 21 -15.19 14.29 -19.61
C ALA A 21 -14.18 14.23 -18.44
N ALA A 22 -14.67 14.39 -17.22
CA ALA A 22 -13.88 14.18 -16.02
C ALA A 22 -13.62 12.67 -15.87
N PHE A 23 -12.46 12.21 -16.32
CA PHE A 23 -11.96 10.89 -15.96
C PHE A 23 -11.68 10.91 -14.46
N ARG A 24 -12.42 10.09 -13.70
CA ARG A 24 -12.13 9.87 -12.27
C ARG A 24 -10.77 9.17 -12.21
N ALA A 25 -9.76 9.87 -11.67
CA ALA A 25 -8.48 9.23 -11.37
C ALA A 25 -8.74 7.99 -10.50
N PRO A 26 -7.99 6.89 -10.68
CA PRO A 26 -8.11 5.73 -9.81
C PRO A 26 -7.95 6.18 -8.36
N ALA A 27 -8.87 5.76 -7.49
CA ALA A 27 -8.80 6.11 -6.09
C ALA A 27 -7.49 5.58 -5.51
N GLU A 28 -6.68 6.46 -4.94
CA GLU A 28 -5.42 6.08 -4.31
C GLU A 28 -5.72 5.19 -3.09
N VAL A 29 -5.06 4.03 -3.03
CA VAL A 29 -5.19 3.10 -1.90
C VAL A 29 -4.39 3.66 -0.72
N THR A 30 -5.06 3.86 0.41
CA THR A 30 -4.42 4.15 1.70
C THR A 30 -4.38 2.87 2.53
N TYR A 31 -3.25 2.57 3.14
CA TYR A 31 -3.05 1.34 3.91
C TYR A 31 -2.99 1.65 5.39
N PHE A 32 -3.74 0.92 6.19
CA PHE A 32 -3.74 1.04 7.65
C PHE A 32 -3.21 -0.24 8.29
N LEU A 33 -2.38 -0.09 9.31
CA LEU A 33 -1.96 -1.19 10.15
C LEU A 33 -3.06 -1.50 11.17
N LEU A 34 -3.62 -2.70 11.13
CA LEU A 34 -4.50 -3.22 12.16
C LEU A 34 -3.70 -3.97 13.20
N SER A 35 -3.90 -3.62 14.46
CA SER A 35 -3.30 -4.32 15.59
C SER A 35 -4.23 -4.34 16.80
N THR A 36 -3.98 -5.27 17.72
CA THR A 36 -4.67 -5.29 19.00
C THR A 36 -4.03 -4.32 19.99
N ARG A 37 -4.86 -3.70 20.85
CA ARG A 37 -4.38 -2.93 22.01
C ARG A 37 -3.91 -3.83 23.16
N LEU A 38 -4.17 -5.14 23.10
CA LEU A 38 -3.85 -6.06 24.18
C LEU A 38 -2.34 -6.30 24.24
N VAL A 39 -1.67 -5.56 25.13
CA VAL A 39 -0.24 -5.72 25.44
C VAL A 39 0.04 -7.17 25.82
N GLY A 40 1.00 -7.81 25.14
CA GLY A 40 1.39 -9.20 25.38
C GLY A 40 0.61 -10.24 24.58
N SER A 41 -0.42 -9.85 23.84
CA SER A 41 -1.15 -10.75 22.94
C SER A 41 -0.48 -10.77 21.56
N ALA A 42 0.44 -11.73 21.34
CA ALA A 42 1.12 -11.92 20.06
C ALA A 42 0.21 -12.56 18.99
N LEU A 43 -0.98 -11.99 18.77
CA LEU A 43 -1.93 -12.45 17.76
C LEU A 43 -1.61 -11.91 16.35
N GLY A 44 -0.52 -11.17 16.24
CA GLY A 44 0.00 -10.55 15.03
C GLY A 44 -0.78 -9.31 14.61
N SER A 45 -0.27 -8.60 13.62
CA SER A 45 -0.95 -7.51 12.91
C SER A 45 -1.32 -7.88 11.48
N CYS A 46 -2.18 -7.10 10.83
CA CYS A 46 -2.43 -7.21 9.40
C CYS A 46 -2.63 -5.82 8.77
N VAL A 47 -2.66 -5.76 7.44
CA VAL A 47 -2.85 -4.51 6.70
C VAL A 47 -4.26 -4.41 6.14
N LEU A 48 -4.87 -3.24 6.30
CA LEU A 48 -6.19 -2.89 5.77
C LEU A 48 -6.04 -1.86 4.63
N PRO A 49 -6.18 -2.27 3.35
CA PRO A 49 -6.24 -1.35 2.22
C PRO A 49 -7.63 -0.71 2.09
N LEU A 50 -7.68 0.62 2.05
CA LEU A 50 -8.90 1.40 1.89
C LEU A 50 -8.80 2.34 0.68
N THR A 51 -9.89 2.47 -0.08
CA THR A 51 -9.97 3.33 -1.27
C THR A 51 -11.05 4.40 -1.18
N LYS A 52 -12.05 4.20 -0.32
CA LYS A 52 -13.14 5.15 -0.17
C LYS A 52 -12.78 6.24 0.86
N PRO A 53 -12.94 7.53 0.53
CA PRO A 53 -12.61 8.62 1.44
C PRO A 53 -13.30 8.53 2.82
N GLU A 54 -14.54 8.06 2.85
CA GLU A 54 -15.32 7.87 4.08
C GLU A 54 -14.73 6.79 4.99
N ASP A 55 -14.31 5.66 4.42
CA ASP A 55 -13.69 4.55 5.18
C ASP A 55 -12.31 4.97 5.70
N ILE A 56 -11.54 5.72 4.90
CA ILE A 56 -10.24 6.28 5.29
C ILE A 56 -10.41 7.26 6.45
N ALA A 57 -11.43 8.12 6.39
CA ALA A 57 -11.73 9.07 7.46
C ALA A 57 -12.16 8.35 8.76
N GLU A 58 -12.97 7.30 8.66
CA GLU A 58 -13.34 6.44 9.80
C GLU A 58 -12.11 5.75 10.40
N ALA A 59 -11.24 5.16 9.58
CA ALA A 59 -10.03 4.51 10.07
C ALA A 59 -9.12 5.48 10.84
N ARG A 60 -8.93 6.71 10.33
CA ARG A 60 -8.17 7.76 11.02
C ARG A 60 -8.82 8.20 12.34
N ARG A 61 -10.15 8.26 12.40
CA ARG A 61 -10.89 8.54 13.63
C ARG A 61 -10.69 7.42 14.66
N GLU A 62 -10.88 6.16 14.27
CA GLU A 62 -10.67 4.97 15.12
C GLU A 62 -9.26 4.90 15.74
N MET A 63 -8.23 5.40 15.06
CA MET A 63 -6.87 5.50 15.62
C MET A 63 -6.85 6.33 16.90
N THR A 64 -7.61 7.43 16.94
CA THR A 64 -7.57 8.43 18.01
C THR A 64 -8.56 8.18 19.15
N LEU A 65 -9.59 7.37 18.91
CA LEU A 65 -10.64 7.13 19.89
C LEU A 65 -10.14 6.34 21.11
N ASP A 66 -10.63 6.72 22.29
CA ASP A 66 -10.40 6.03 23.58
C ASP A 66 -11.64 5.24 24.05
N GLN A 67 -12.45 4.79 23.10
CA GLN A 67 -13.58 3.91 23.34
C GLN A 67 -13.29 2.51 22.76
N PRO A 68 -14.12 1.49 23.06
CA PRO A 68 -14.04 0.21 22.38
C PRO A 68 -14.09 0.42 20.85
N PRO A 69 -13.13 -0.11 20.09
CA PRO A 69 -13.07 0.15 18.66
C PRO A 69 -14.20 -0.58 17.93
N LEU A 70 -14.66 0.01 16.83
CA LEU A 70 -15.48 -0.72 15.87
C LEU A 70 -14.67 -1.86 15.25
N ILE A 71 -15.34 -2.97 14.93
CA ILE A 71 -14.74 -4.17 14.41
C ILE A 71 -14.51 -4.01 12.90
N PRO A 72 -13.27 -4.11 12.39
CA PRO A 72 -13.02 -4.14 10.96
C PRO A 72 -13.55 -5.44 10.35
N LEU A 73 -14.55 -5.34 9.47
CA LEU A 73 -15.09 -6.45 8.70
C LEU A 73 -14.52 -6.41 7.27
N VAL A 74 -13.82 -7.47 6.89
CA VAL A 74 -13.07 -7.53 5.63
C VAL A 74 -13.40 -8.77 4.82
N ARG A 75 -13.11 -8.72 3.52
CA ARG A 75 -12.98 -9.89 2.66
C ARG A 75 -11.51 -10.20 2.46
N ILE A 76 -11.17 -11.48 2.58
CA ILE A 76 -9.81 -12.00 2.41
C ILE A 76 -9.79 -13.10 1.35
N THR A 77 -8.62 -13.37 0.79
CA THR A 77 -8.38 -14.54 -0.06
C THR A 77 -7.03 -15.18 0.27
N ALA A 78 -6.84 -16.44 -0.14
CA ALA A 78 -5.57 -17.13 -0.02
C ALA A 78 -4.51 -16.57 -0.99
N GLY A 79 -3.25 -16.67 -0.60
CA GLY A 79 -2.10 -16.14 -1.32
C GLY A 79 -1.53 -14.90 -0.65
N ALA A 80 -0.19 -14.82 -0.59
CA ALA A 80 0.50 -13.61 -0.14
C ALA A 80 0.44 -12.53 -1.24
N ASP A 81 0.17 -11.28 -0.85
CA ASP A 81 0.27 -10.11 -1.73
C ASP A 81 1.60 -9.35 -1.55
N GLY A 82 2.47 -9.88 -0.69
CA GLY A 82 3.73 -9.27 -0.31
C GLY A 82 3.60 -8.09 0.65
N ILE A 83 2.41 -7.53 0.87
CA ILE A 83 2.13 -6.38 1.73
C ILE A 83 1.70 -6.83 3.12
N ASN A 84 0.70 -7.72 3.18
CA ASN A 84 0.09 -8.18 4.42
C ASN A 84 1.05 -9.10 5.19
N ARG A 85 1.51 -8.64 6.35
CA ARG A 85 2.42 -9.39 7.23
C ARG A 85 2.25 -8.98 8.70
N ASP A 86 2.94 -9.68 9.59
CA ASP A 86 3.06 -9.25 10.98
C ASP A 86 4.13 -8.15 11.16
N TYR A 87 3.72 -6.90 11.06
CA TYR A 87 4.56 -5.72 11.29
C TYR A 87 5.02 -5.58 12.75
N LEU A 88 4.41 -6.31 13.69
CA LEU A 88 4.88 -6.37 15.07
C LEU A 88 6.01 -7.40 15.28
N ALA A 89 6.28 -8.23 14.28
CA ALA A 89 7.36 -9.23 14.32
C ALA A 89 8.26 -9.09 13.07
N PRO A 90 9.13 -8.07 13.02
CA PRO A 90 10.04 -7.86 11.89
C PRO A 90 10.84 -9.12 11.54
N GLY A 91 10.99 -9.38 10.24
CA GLY A 91 11.69 -10.56 9.72
C GLY A 91 10.85 -11.83 9.61
N LYS A 92 9.59 -11.82 10.09
CA LYS A 92 8.63 -12.89 9.77
C LYS A 92 8.21 -12.82 8.29
N PRO A 93 7.90 -13.97 7.67
CA PRO A 93 7.35 -13.99 6.33
C PRO A 93 6.00 -13.25 6.29
N SER A 94 5.61 -12.82 5.09
CA SER A 94 4.25 -12.32 4.84
C SER A 94 3.21 -13.39 5.15
N TRP A 95 2.00 -12.95 5.51
CA TRP A 95 0.86 -13.85 5.66
C TRP A 95 0.57 -14.52 4.32
N THR A 96 0.10 -15.77 4.34
CA THR A 96 -0.28 -16.50 3.11
C THR A 96 -1.71 -16.18 2.67
N TRP A 97 -2.23 -15.04 3.10
CA TRP A 97 -3.54 -14.51 2.77
C TRP A 97 -3.47 -12.98 2.75
N HIS A 98 -4.39 -12.34 2.05
CA HIS A 98 -4.47 -10.88 2.01
C HIS A 98 -5.91 -10.38 1.95
N VAL A 99 -6.09 -9.11 2.28
CA VAL A 99 -7.39 -8.42 2.21
C VAL A 99 -7.68 -8.04 0.76
N THR A 100 -8.83 -8.47 0.25
CA THR A 100 -9.30 -8.15 -1.11
C THR A 100 -10.44 -7.15 -1.11
N GLY A 101 -11.05 -6.88 0.05
CA GLY A 101 -12.10 -5.89 0.17
C GLY A 101 -12.38 -5.49 1.61
N PHE A 102 -12.92 -4.30 1.77
CA PHE A 102 -13.39 -3.78 3.04
C PHE A 102 -14.92 -3.68 3.01
N VAL A 103 -15.57 -4.26 4.02
CA VAL A 103 -17.03 -4.22 4.16
C VAL A 103 -17.44 -3.00 4.99
N GLY A 104 -16.75 -2.77 6.11
CA GLY A 104 -17.01 -1.63 6.99
C GLY A 104 -16.47 -1.84 8.40
N PHE A 105 -16.59 -0.79 9.21
CA PHE A 105 -16.44 -0.84 10.65
C PHE A 105 -17.82 -1.12 11.27
N VAL A 106 -17.94 -2.18 12.07
CA VAL A 106 -19.22 -2.64 12.62
C VAL A 106 -19.18 -2.78 14.14
N GLU A 107 -20.32 -2.64 14.81
CA GLU A 107 -20.40 -2.74 16.27
C GLU A 107 -20.33 -4.19 16.78
N GLY A 108 -20.70 -5.16 15.94
CA GLY A 108 -20.77 -6.56 16.31
C GLY A 108 -20.88 -7.49 15.10
N VAL A 109 -20.49 -8.74 15.30
CA VAL A 109 -20.54 -9.80 14.29
C VAL A 109 -20.93 -11.13 14.94
N PRO A 110 -21.46 -12.10 14.18
CA PRO A 110 -21.55 -13.48 14.64
C PRO A 110 -20.15 -14.04 14.99
N GLU A 111 -20.03 -14.78 16.09
CA GLU A 111 -18.78 -15.39 16.59
C GLU A 111 -18.02 -16.16 15.49
N ILE A 112 -18.75 -16.81 14.58
CA ILE A 112 -18.18 -17.58 13.47
C ILE A 112 -17.31 -16.75 12.50
N LEU A 113 -17.46 -15.42 12.49
CA LEU A 113 -16.66 -14.51 11.68
C LEU A 113 -15.45 -13.96 12.44
N GLU A 114 -15.41 -14.10 13.76
CA GLU A 114 -14.34 -13.55 14.58
C GLU A 114 -13.01 -14.25 14.32
N SER A 115 -11.97 -13.43 14.16
CA SER A 115 -10.64 -13.95 13.89
C SER A 115 -9.53 -13.00 14.32
N THR A 116 -8.32 -13.51 14.15
CA THR A 116 -7.04 -12.81 14.33
C THR A 116 -6.17 -13.12 13.12
N PRO A 117 -5.20 -12.28 12.73
CA PRO A 117 -4.27 -12.58 11.65
C PRO A 117 -3.63 -13.97 11.76
N ALA A 118 -3.15 -14.33 12.97
CA ALA A 118 -2.59 -15.65 13.22
C ALA A 118 -3.62 -16.80 13.12
N LEU A 119 -4.89 -16.57 13.47
CA LEU A 119 -5.94 -17.58 13.31
C LEU A 119 -6.32 -17.77 11.83
N VAL A 120 -6.39 -16.68 11.05
CA VAL A 120 -6.57 -16.75 9.60
C VAL A 120 -5.46 -17.57 8.97
N GLU A 121 -4.20 -17.27 9.32
CA GLU A 121 -3.01 -17.98 8.84
C GLU A 121 -3.06 -19.48 9.16
N ARG A 122 -3.57 -19.89 10.33
CA ARG A 122 -3.69 -21.31 10.69
C ARG A 122 -4.83 -22.04 9.97
N ARG A 123 -5.83 -21.33 9.43
CA ARG A 123 -7.07 -21.91 8.88
C ARG A 123 -7.12 -21.85 7.35
N GLN A 124 -6.01 -22.08 6.65
CA GLN A 124 -5.85 -21.85 5.18
C GLN A 124 -6.79 -22.64 4.24
N GLY A 125 -7.74 -23.43 4.74
CA GLY A 125 -8.80 -24.06 3.94
C GLY A 125 -10.11 -24.29 4.70
N GLY A 126 -10.26 -23.72 5.89
CA GLY A 126 -11.42 -23.94 6.79
C GLY A 126 -12.41 -22.78 6.85
N TRP A 127 -12.18 -21.71 6.07
CA TRP A 127 -13.08 -20.56 6.09
C TRP A 127 -14.28 -20.77 5.16
N PHE A 128 -15.38 -20.09 5.47
CA PHE A 128 -16.56 -20.05 4.61
C PHE A 128 -16.25 -19.20 3.39
N HIS A 129 -15.58 -19.81 2.42
CA HIS A 129 -15.34 -19.19 1.12
C HIS A 129 -16.65 -19.11 0.35
N ASP A 130 -16.94 -17.94 -0.21
CA ASP A 130 -17.98 -17.82 -1.21
C ASP A 130 -17.51 -18.43 -2.55
N SER A 131 -18.37 -18.39 -3.57
CA SER A 131 -18.05 -18.92 -4.90
C SER A 131 -16.86 -18.24 -5.59
N SER A 132 -16.40 -17.08 -5.09
CA SER A 132 -15.19 -16.41 -5.59
C SER A 132 -13.91 -16.86 -4.89
N GLY A 133 -14.01 -17.76 -3.90
CA GLY A 133 -12.88 -18.22 -3.09
C GLY A 133 -12.47 -17.24 -1.99
N ALA A 134 -13.22 -16.15 -1.79
CA ALA A 134 -12.95 -15.18 -0.73
C ALA A 134 -13.78 -15.50 0.51
N ALA A 135 -13.24 -15.17 1.69
CA ALA A 135 -13.94 -15.33 2.97
C ALA A 135 -14.15 -13.97 3.64
N THR A 136 -15.25 -13.84 4.37
CA THR A 136 -15.51 -12.66 5.23
C THR A 136 -15.00 -12.93 6.63
N VAL A 137 -14.21 -12.02 7.17
CA VAL A 137 -13.58 -12.13 8.49
C VAL A 137 -13.70 -10.82 9.25
N ALA A 138 -13.94 -10.92 10.55
CA ALA A 138 -14.02 -9.81 11.48
C ALA A 138 -12.84 -9.86 12.45
N PHE A 139 -12.07 -8.78 12.53
CA PHE A 139 -10.94 -8.71 13.45
C PHE A 139 -11.37 -8.11 14.81
N THR A 140 -12.09 -8.89 15.61
CA THR A 140 -12.56 -8.46 16.94
C THR A 140 -11.36 -8.11 17.84
N GLY A 141 -11.41 -6.93 18.49
CA GLY A 141 -10.32 -6.44 19.35
C GLY A 141 -9.12 -5.85 18.60
N TYR A 142 -9.23 -5.69 17.28
CA TYR A 142 -8.28 -4.96 16.44
C TYR A 142 -8.81 -3.58 16.09
N LYS A 143 -7.89 -2.63 15.90
CA LYS A 143 -8.20 -1.33 15.34
C LYS A 143 -7.05 -0.80 14.49
N PRO A 144 -7.29 0.20 13.64
CA PRO A 144 -6.22 0.97 13.03
C PRO A 144 -5.31 1.58 14.09
N VAL A 145 -4.01 1.36 13.99
CA VAL A 145 -2.99 1.92 14.90
C VAL A 145 -1.98 2.82 14.21
N ALA A 146 -1.85 2.70 12.89
CA ALA A 146 -1.01 3.55 12.06
C ALA A 146 -1.56 3.61 10.63
N GLU A 147 -1.35 4.73 9.96
CA GLU A 147 -1.42 4.83 8.51
C GLU A 147 -0.02 4.51 7.96
N LEU A 148 0.07 3.55 7.05
CA LEU A 148 1.34 3.09 6.51
C LEU A 148 1.73 3.93 5.29
N THR A 149 2.97 4.41 5.30
CA THR A 149 3.54 5.05 4.11
C THR A 149 3.91 4.01 3.05
N ARG A 150 4.10 4.45 1.80
CA ARG A 150 4.52 3.56 0.71
C ARG A 150 5.85 2.88 1.01
N GLU A 151 6.75 3.56 1.71
CA GLU A 151 8.05 3.03 2.13
C GLU A 151 7.89 1.90 3.14
N GLN A 152 6.99 2.05 4.13
CA GLN A 152 6.73 1.01 5.13
C GLN A 152 6.05 -0.23 4.53
N ILE A 153 5.33 -0.07 3.43
CA ILE A 153 4.72 -1.19 2.71
C ILE A 153 5.77 -1.91 1.87
N PHE A 154 6.63 -1.14 1.20
CA PHE A 154 7.59 -1.67 0.25
C PHE A 154 8.82 -2.30 0.91
N PHE A 155 9.34 -1.72 1.99
CA PHE A 155 10.49 -2.26 2.70
C PHE A 155 10.07 -3.20 3.83
N ALA A 156 10.57 -4.44 3.78
CA ALA A 156 10.44 -5.39 4.88
C ALA A 156 11.40 -5.05 6.04
N SER A 157 12.60 -4.55 5.71
CA SER A 157 13.51 -3.95 6.69
C SER A 157 14.51 -3.01 6.01
N ALA A 158 14.99 -2.02 6.75
CA ALA A 158 16.07 -1.14 6.34
C ALA A 158 16.94 -0.87 7.57
N GLN A 159 18.15 -1.44 7.61
CA GLN A 159 19.05 -1.36 8.76
C GLN A 159 20.37 -0.68 8.39
N LEU A 160 20.86 0.21 9.24
CA LEU A 160 22.18 0.83 9.05
C LEU A 160 23.28 -0.20 9.36
N THR A 161 24.27 -0.29 8.48
CA THR A 161 25.48 -1.10 8.64
C THR A 161 26.72 -0.20 8.79
N ALA A 162 27.88 -0.80 9.04
CA ALA A 162 29.15 -0.05 9.07
C ALA A 162 29.48 0.64 7.71
N ASN A 163 28.95 0.12 6.61
CA ASN A 163 29.26 0.55 5.25
C ASN A 163 28.14 1.39 4.61
N GLY A 164 26.92 1.31 5.13
CA GLY A 164 25.75 1.93 4.52
C GLY A 164 24.45 1.32 5.03
N MET A 165 23.67 0.71 4.14
CA MET A 165 22.37 0.11 4.47
C MET A 165 22.30 -1.36 4.09
N ASP A 166 21.60 -2.14 4.91
CA ASP A 166 21.05 -3.45 4.60
C ASP A 166 19.55 -3.28 4.34
N LEU A 167 19.14 -3.48 3.10
CA LEU A 167 17.79 -3.27 2.62
C LEU A 167 17.16 -4.62 2.28
N HIS A 168 15.97 -4.85 2.81
CA HIS A 168 15.07 -5.92 2.39
C HIS A 168 13.74 -5.31 1.98
N TRP A 169 13.22 -5.68 0.83
CA TRP A 169 11.95 -5.21 0.31
C TRP A 169 11.01 -6.36 -0.05
N VAL A 170 9.77 -6.00 -0.38
CA VAL A 170 8.73 -6.91 -0.80
C VAL A 170 8.97 -7.38 -2.22
N ASP A 171 8.83 -8.68 -2.46
CA ASP A 171 8.74 -9.17 -3.83
C ASP A 171 7.37 -8.83 -4.42
N LEU A 172 7.35 -7.98 -5.44
CA LEU A 172 6.21 -7.70 -6.31
C LEU A 172 5.97 -8.82 -7.33
N GLY A 173 6.82 -9.85 -7.35
CA GLY A 173 6.68 -11.07 -8.13
C GLY A 173 7.68 -11.19 -9.29
N ALA A 174 7.67 -12.35 -9.93
CA ALA A 174 8.67 -12.75 -10.93
C ALA A 174 8.75 -11.84 -12.18
N ASN A 175 7.76 -10.97 -12.41
CA ASN A 175 7.73 -10.04 -13.53
C ASN A 175 8.42 -8.70 -13.24
N TYR A 176 8.96 -8.51 -12.03
CA TYR A 176 9.67 -7.30 -11.67
C TYR A 176 11.18 -7.51 -11.62
N LEU A 177 11.91 -6.45 -11.94
CA LEU A 177 13.35 -6.28 -11.74
C LEU A 177 13.54 -5.15 -10.75
N TYR A 178 14.51 -5.30 -9.85
CA TYR A 178 14.79 -4.29 -8.83
C TYR A 178 16.11 -3.60 -9.10
N THR A 179 16.10 -2.28 -8.89
CA THR A 179 17.25 -1.39 -8.90
C THR A 179 17.39 -0.57 -7.64
N VAL A 180 18.33 -0.93 -6.78
CA VAL A 180 18.82 -0.07 -5.70
C VAL A 180 19.68 1.05 -6.29
N GLU A 181 19.29 2.28 -6.05
CA GLU A 181 20.02 3.47 -6.44
C GLU A 181 20.42 4.27 -5.19
N THR A 182 21.54 4.99 -5.30
CA THR A 182 22.06 5.86 -4.26
C THR A 182 22.20 7.29 -4.74
N SER A 183 22.09 8.25 -3.83
CA SER A 183 22.38 9.66 -4.07
C SER A 183 23.06 10.26 -2.85
N SER A 184 23.92 11.26 -3.03
CA SER A 184 24.51 12.04 -1.94
C SER A 184 23.66 13.26 -1.52
N SER A 185 22.60 13.56 -2.27
CA SER A 185 21.68 14.67 -2.00
C SER A 185 20.25 14.34 -2.43
N PHE A 186 19.25 14.94 -1.77
CA PHE A 186 17.87 14.97 -2.25
C PHE A 186 17.59 16.16 -3.19
N SER A 187 18.49 17.15 -3.24
CA SER A 187 18.31 18.34 -4.08
C SER A 187 19.67 18.94 -4.52
N PRO A 188 20.00 18.93 -5.83
CA PRO A 188 19.38 18.09 -6.86
C PRO A 188 19.68 16.62 -6.60
N ALA A 189 18.70 15.74 -6.79
CA ALA A 189 18.92 14.31 -6.63
C ALA A 189 19.61 13.74 -7.89
N ASN A 190 20.81 13.20 -7.72
CA ASN A 190 21.54 12.50 -8.77
C ASN A 190 21.62 11.01 -8.43
N TRP A 191 20.54 10.30 -8.73
CA TRP A 191 20.41 8.87 -8.43
C TRP A 191 21.25 8.06 -9.40
N MET A 192 22.13 7.22 -8.85
CA MET A 192 22.97 6.30 -9.61
C MET A 192 22.80 4.88 -9.06
N PRO A 193 22.96 3.83 -9.88
CA PRO A 193 22.93 2.46 -9.40
C PRO A 193 23.90 2.26 -8.23
N ALA A 194 23.42 1.61 -7.18
CA ALA A 194 24.21 1.39 -5.97
C ALA A 194 25.40 0.46 -6.29
N PRO A 195 26.58 0.72 -5.71
CA PRO A 195 27.76 -0.10 -5.91
C PRO A 195 27.57 -1.52 -5.36
N GLY A 196 28.18 -2.51 -6.00
CA GLY A 196 28.30 -3.86 -5.44
C GLY A 196 27.13 -4.83 -5.68
N GLY A 197 26.18 -4.48 -6.54
CA GLY A 197 25.17 -5.42 -7.05
C GLY A 197 25.40 -5.74 -8.52
N SER A 198 25.20 -7.01 -8.90
CA SER A 198 24.95 -7.36 -10.31
C SER A 198 23.58 -6.82 -10.71
N TRP A 199 23.55 -6.04 -11.79
CA TRP A 199 22.34 -5.44 -12.33
C TRP A 199 21.71 -6.36 -13.38
N PRO A 200 20.38 -6.61 -13.35
CA PRO A 200 19.39 -6.30 -12.31
C PRO A 200 19.47 -7.23 -11.08
N ILE A 201 18.97 -6.76 -9.93
CA ILE A 201 18.90 -7.58 -8.71
C ILE A 201 17.67 -8.50 -8.82
N ALA A 202 17.91 -9.82 -8.87
CA ALA A 202 16.86 -10.82 -8.88
C ALA A 202 16.31 -11.16 -7.48
N GLY A 203 17.05 -10.80 -6.43
CA GLY A 203 16.63 -10.95 -5.04
C GLY A 203 15.83 -9.75 -4.52
N THR A 204 15.34 -9.88 -3.30
CA THR A 204 14.62 -8.82 -2.58
C THR A 204 15.41 -8.24 -1.41
N ASN A 205 16.72 -8.43 -1.44
CA ASN A 205 17.63 -7.92 -0.45
C ASN A 205 18.90 -7.38 -1.12
N TRP A 206 19.48 -6.35 -0.51
CA TRP A 206 20.74 -5.76 -0.94
C TRP A 206 21.45 -5.13 0.24
N VAL A 207 22.76 -5.36 0.31
CA VAL A 207 23.62 -4.80 1.35
C VAL A 207 24.64 -3.86 0.69
N ASP A 208 24.79 -2.67 1.25
CA ASP A 208 25.81 -1.73 0.81
C ASP A 208 27.19 -2.25 1.18
N ILE A 209 27.99 -2.56 0.15
CA ILE A 209 29.38 -3.00 0.29
C ILE A 209 30.38 -1.90 -0.03
N ALA A 210 29.93 -0.66 -0.26
CA ALA A 210 30.84 0.45 -0.50
C ALA A 210 31.69 0.74 0.74
N THR A 211 32.79 1.47 0.54
CA THR A 211 33.59 1.98 1.65
C THR A 211 32.75 2.86 2.59
N PRO A 212 33.05 2.85 3.90
CA PRO A 212 32.36 3.68 4.89
C PRO A 212 32.24 5.13 4.45
N LEU A 213 31.05 5.68 4.68
CA LEU A 213 30.66 6.98 4.19
C LEU A 213 31.38 8.14 4.89
N SER A 214 31.87 9.11 4.13
CA SER A 214 32.32 10.41 4.63
C SER A 214 31.23 11.49 4.63
N GLY A 215 29.97 11.13 4.32
CA GLY A 215 28.84 12.05 4.20
C GLY A 215 27.49 11.34 4.06
N PRO A 216 26.38 12.08 3.92
CA PRO A 216 25.06 11.48 3.77
C PRO A 216 24.95 10.69 2.46
N ARG A 217 24.27 9.54 2.54
CA ARG A 217 23.89 8.71 1.40
C ARG A 217 22.42 8.35 1.55
N PHE A 218 21.68 8.55 0.48
CA PHE A 218 20.28 8.23 0.36
C PHE A 218 20.14 7.03 -0.54
N TYR A 219 19.12 6.21 -0.27
CA TYR A 219 18.86 4.97 -0.98
C TYR A 219 17.43 4.98 -1.49
N ARG A 220 17.21 4.41 -2.66
CA ARG A 220 15.88 4.02 -3.12
C ARG A 220 15.96 2.70 -3.84
N VAL A 221 14.86 1.96 -3.84
CA VAL A 221 14.70 0.76 -4.67
C VAL A 221 13.64 1.07 -5.71
N LYS A 222 14.02 0.94 -6.97
CA LYS A 222 13.17 1.08 -8.14
C LYS A 222 12.74 -0.32 -8.57
N ALA A 223 11.44 -0.55 -8.71
CA ALA A 223 10.92 -1.78 -9.32
C ALA A 223 10.43 -1.47 -10.73
N GLU A 224 10.84 -2.28 -11.70
CA GLU A 224 10.47 -2.14 -13.11
C GLU A 224 9.91 -3.46 -13.64
N LEU A 225 8.88 -3.40 -14.49
CA LEU A 225 8.40 -4.59 -15.18
C LEU A 225 9.49 -5.09 -16.13
N LYS A 226 9.69 -6.42 -16.17
CA LYS A 226 10.45 -7.07 -17.22
C LYS A 226 9.78 -6.74 -18.55
N SER A 227 10.53 -6.16 -19.47
CA SER A 227 10.07 -6.06 -20.85
C SER A 227 9.75 -7.47 -21.36
N PRO A 228 8.61 -7.67 -22.04
CA PRO A 228 8.21 -8.97 -22.57
C PRO A 228 9.20 -9.52 -23.60
#